data_AF-A0A526UYP2-F1
#
_entry.id   AF-A0A526UYP2-F1
#
_cell.length_a   1.000
_cell.length_b   1.000
_cell.length_c   1.000
_cell.angle_alpha   90.00
_cell.angle_beta   90.00
_cell.angle_gamma   90.00
#
_symmetry.space_group_name_H-M   'P 1'
#
loop_
_entity.id
_entity.type
_entity.pdbx_description
1 polymer ?
#
loop_
_entity_poly.entity_id
_entity_poly.type
_entity_poly.pdbx_seq_one_letter_code
_entity_poly.pdbx_strand_id
1 'polypeptide(L)'
;MASSLTTFTDEARIALDTLSGRATGLFSPSLRLGVTGLSRAGKTVFISALVHNLIHGGRLPLFEAQKSGRIARAFLEQQPDDAVPRFQYEDHIAALVNDRAWPDSTRAISELRLTIEYESASGWSRMFSSGRLSV
;
A
#
# COMPACT_ATOMS: atom_id res chain seq x y z
N MET A 1 28.28 42.10 4.97
CA MET A 1 27.19 42.31 3.99
C MET A 1 27.24 41.19 2.94
N ALA A 2 26.90 39.93 3.30
CA ALA A 2 26.98 38.78 2.38
C ALA A 2 25.94 37.68 2.72
N SER A 3 24.80 38.04 3.32
CA SER A 3 23.92 37.08 3.99
C SER A 3 22.49 37.02 3.42
N SER A 4 22.18 37.79 2.37
CA SER A 4 20.81 37.86 1.81
C SER A 4 20.60 36.92 0.61
N LEU A 5 21.62 36.67 -0.21
CA LEU A 5 21.50 35.87 -1.44
C LEU A 5 21.36 34.35 -1.16
N THR A 6 21.90 33.88 -0.05
CA THR A 6 21.81 32.47 0.38
C THR A 6 20.41 32.11 0.89
N THR A 7 19.74 33.05 1.58
CA THR A 7 18.40 32.81 2.15
C THR A 7 17.32 32.69 1.08
N PHE A 8 17.34 33.54 0.05
CA PHE A 8 16.37 33.47 -1.06
C PHE A 8 16.50 32.18 -1.89
N THR A 9 17.72 31.66 -2.03
CA THR A 9 17.97 30.40 -2.77
C THR A 9 17.56 29.18 -1.96
N ASP A 10 17.73 29.20 -0.63
CA ASP A 10 17.24 28.14 0.26
C ASP A 10 15.71 28.15 0.40
N GLU A 11 15.08 29.33 0.53
CA GLU A 11 13.61 29.44 0.58
C GLU A 11 12.96 28.97 -0.73
N ALA A 12 13.55 29.29 -1.89
CA ALA A 12 13.07 28.83 -3.19
C ALA A 12 13.20 27.30 -3.34
N ARG A 13 14.27 26.69 -2.83
CA ARG A 13 14.43 25.23 -2.81
C ARG A 13 13.41 24.56 -1.90
N ILE A 14 13.20 25.08 -0.70
CA ILE A 14 12.24 24.52 0.26
C ILE A 14 10.80 24.61 -0.28
N ALA A 15 10.45 25.73 -0.94
CA ALA A 15 9.16 25.90 -1.59
C ALA A 15 8.98 24.92 -2.76
N LEU A 16 10.02 24.71 -3.57
CA LEU A 16 10.00 23.76 -4.68
C LEU A 16 9.88 22.32 -4.19
N ASP A 17 10.61 21.94 -3.13
CA ASP A 17 10.53 20.61 -2.52
C ASP A 17 9.13 20.36 -1.93
N THR A 18 8.54 21.36 -1.28
CA THR A 18 7.17 21.26 -0.73
C THR A 18 6.11 21.13 -1.85
N LEU A 19 6.29 21.85 -2.97
CA LEU A 19 5.40 21.75 -4.14
C LEU A 19 5.57 20.40 -4.85
N SER A 20 6.80 19.90 -4.98
CA SER A 20 7.08 18.59 -5.57
C SER A 20 6.48 17.45 -4.74
N GLY A 21 6.59 17.53 -3.41
CA GLY A 21 5.99 16.56 -2.48
C GLY A 21 4.47 16.60 -2.44
N ARG A 22 3.83 17.72 -2.85
CA ARG A 22 2.37 17.81 -3.03
C ARG A 22 1.92 17.29 -4.39
N ALA A 23 2.73 17.44 -5.43
CA ALA A 23 2.43 16.92 -6.76
C ALA A 23 2.45 15.39 -6.80
N THR A 24 3.37 14.73 -6.09
CA THR A 24 3.41 13.25 -6.00
C THR A 24 2.13 12.66 -5.40
N GLY A 25 1.52 13.32 -4.41
CA GLY A 25 0.24 12.92 -3.82
C GLY A 25 -0.96 12.96 -4.78
N LEU A 26 -0.86 13.72 -5.89
CA LEU A 26 -1.91 13.77 -6.92
C LEU A 26 -1.79 12.65 -7.96
N PHE A 27 -0.60 12.05 -8.12
CA PHE A 27 -0.35 10.99 -9.11
C PHE A 27 -0.31 9.57 -8.52
N SER A 28 -0.08 9.42 -7.21
CA SER A 28 -0.15 8.14 -6.50
C SER A 28 -1.07 8.28 -5.27
N PRO A 29 -2.40 8.08 -5.40
CA PRO A 29 -3.27 8.01 -4.24
C PRO A 29 -2.74 6.99 -3.23
N SER A 30 -2.76 7.35 -1.94
CA SER A 30 -2.39 6.45 -0.85
C SER A 30 -3.55 6.28 0.13
N LEU A 31 -3.76 5.04 0.58
CA LEU A 31 -4.83 4.67 1.50
C LEU A 31 -4.24 3.88 2.67
N ARG A 32 -4.31 4.38 3.91
CA ARG A 32 -3.84 3.60 5.07
C ARG A 32 -5.01 2.83 5.69
N LEU A 33 -4.93 1.50 5.70
CA LEU A 33 -5.92 0.63 6.32
C LEU A 33 -5.44 0.12 7.69
N GLY A 34 -6.10 0.55 8.76
CA GLY A 34 -5.87 0.02 10.10
C GLY A 34 -6.66 -1.28 10.32
N VAL A 35 -5.98 -2.36 10.70
CA VAL A 35 -6.62 -3.64 11.06
C VAL A 35 -6.46 -3.89 12.56
N THR A 36 -7.57 -3.94 13.28
CA THR A 36 -7.61 -4.11 14.74
C THR A 36 -8.63 -5.17 15.16
N GLY A 37 -8.67 -5.51 16.45
CA GLY A 37 -9.53 -6.53 17.04
C GLY A 37 -8.87 -7.24 18.22
N LEU A 38 -9.66 -8.00 18.97
CA LEU A 38 -9.19 -8.76 20.14
C LEU A 38 -8.04 -9.73 19.79
N SER A 39 -7.30 -10.14 20.81
CA SER A 39 -6.29 -11.19 20.66
C SER A 39 -6.94 -12.46 20.10
N ARG A 40 -6.25 -13.14 19.19
CA ARG A 40 -6.74 -14.36 18.51
C ARG A 40 -8.01 -14.17 17.65
N ALA A 41 -8.45 -12.95 17.38
CA ALA A 41 -9.58 -12.68 16.46
C ALA A 41 -9.28 -13.01 14.97
N GLY A 42 -8.08 -13.49 14.64
CA GLY A 42 -7.73 -13.88 13.27
C GLY A 42 -7.17 -12.77 12.39
N LYS A 43 -6.76 -11.62 12.95
CA LYS A 43 -6.19 -10.47 12.21
C LYS A 43 -5.05 -10.88 11.26
N THR A 44 -4.10 -11.67 11.75
CA THR A 44 -2.93 -12.13 10.99
C THR A 44 -3.34 -12.99 9.78
N VAL A 45 -4.28 -13.92 10.00
CA VAL A 45 -4.83 -14.77 8.93
C VAL A 45 -5.58 -13.92 7.91
N PHE A 46 -6.42 -12.99 8.37
CA PHE A 46 -7.19 -12.09 7.52
C PHE A 46 -6.29 -11.26 6.61
N ILE A 47 -5.29 -10.57 7.17
CA ILE A 47 -4.35 -9.74 6.40
C ILE A 47 -3.59 -10.61 5.40
N SER A 48 -3.04 -11.74 5.85
CA SER A 48 -2.26 -12.64 4.98
C SER A 48 -3.11 -13.15 3.82
N ALA A 49 -4.32 -13.64 4.08
CA ALA A 49 -5.22 -14.14 3.06
C ALA A 49 -5.67 -13.04 2.08
N LEU A 50 -6.00 -11.84 2.59
CA LEU A 50 -6.40 -10.71 1.75
C LEU A 50 -5.28 -10.31 0.80
N VAL A 51 -4.07 -10.08 1.33
CA VAL A 51 -2.88 -9.71 0.55
C VAL A 51 -2.55 -10.79 -0.47
N HIS A 52 -2.58 -12.06 -0.06
CA HIS A 52 -2.30 -13.18 -0.95
C HIS A 52 -3.27 -13.25 -2.13
N ASN A 53 -4.58 -13.07 -1.87
CA ASN A 53 -5.60 -13.08 -2.92
C ASN A 53 -5.47 -11.87 -3.86
N LEU A 54 -5.07 -10.70 -3.35
CA LEU A 54 -4.86 -9.53 -4.20
C LEU A 54 -3.66 -9.72 -5.14
N ILE A 55 -2.54 -10.23 -4.62
CA ILE A 55 -1.30 -10.43 -5.40
C ILE A 55 -1.46 -11.53 -6.45
N HIS A 56 -2.09 -12.66 -6.09
CA HIS A 56 -2.15 -13.84 -6.96
C HIS A 56 -3.44 -13.94 -7.78
N GLY A 57 -4.28 -12.90 -7.79
CA GLY A 57 -5.52 -12.92 -8.59
C GLY A 57 -6.57 -13.91 -8.07
N GLY A 58 -6.66 -14.06 -6.75
CA GLY A 58 -7.63 -14.93 -6.10
C GLY A 58 -9.09 -14.51 -6.35
N ARG A 59 -10.02 -15.42 -6.09
CA ARG A 59 -11.45 -15.19 -6.34
C ARG A 59 -12.02 -14.27 -5.24
N LEU A 60 -12.18 -12.99 -5.56
CA LEU A 60 -12.82 -12.00 -4.68
C LEU A 60 -14.19 -11.58 -5.27
N PRO A 61 -15.24 -12.43 -5.20
CA PRO A 61 -16.52 -12.18 -5.89
C PRO A 61 -17.28 -10.97 -5.36
N LEU A 62 -17.04 -10.59 -4.10
CA LEU A 62 -17.63 -9.41 -3.47
C LEU A 62 -16.81 -8.13 -3.71
N PHE A 63 -15.62 -8.25 -4.31
CA PHE A 63 -14.78 -7.11 -4.63
C PHE A 63 -14.97 -6.73 -6.10
N GLU A 64 -15.81 -5.74 -6.35
CA GLU A 64 -16.25 -5.37 -7.70
C GLU A 64 -15.07 -5.05 -8.64
N ALA A 65 -14.02 -4.37 -8.13
CA ALA A 65 -12.82 -4.08 -8.90
C ALA A 65 -12.13 -5.34 -9.42
N GLN A 66 -12.03 -6.39 -8.59
CA GLN A 66 -11.47 -7.67 -9.00
C GLN A 66 -12.43 -8.45 -9.91
N LYS A 67 -13.72 -8.47 -9.57
CA LYS A 67 -14.76 -9.16 -10.36
C LYS A 67 -14.88 -8.61 -11.78
N SER A 68 -14.71 -7.31 -11.96
CA SER A 68 -14.76 -6.62 -13.26
C SER A 68 -13.43 -6.68 -14.02
N GLY A 69 -12.40 -7.33 -13.47
CA GLY A 69 -11.08 -7.41 -14.10
C GLY A 69 -10.32 -6.09 -14.15
N ARG A 70 -10.71 -5.10 -13.34
CA ARG A 70 -10.10 -3.77 -13.34
C ARG A 70 -8.77 -3.71 -12.58
N ILE A 71 -8.44 -4.72 -11.79
CA ILE A 71 -7.13 -4.79 -11.12
C ILE A 71 -6.14 -5.40 -12.10
N ALA A 72 -5.23 -4.58 -12.59
CA ALA A 72 -4.17 -5.01 -13.50
C ALA A 72 -3.11 -5.83 -12.76
N ARG A 73 -2.67 -5.34 -11.59
CA ARG A 73 -1.63 -5.98 -10.80
C ARG A 73 -1.69 -5.54 -9.34
N ALA A 74 -1.31 -6.42 -8.42
CA ALA A 74 -0.98 -6.04 -7.05
C ALA A 74 0.36 -6.65 -6.62
N PHE A 75 1.18 -5.89 -5.89
CA PHE A 75 2.49 -6.35 -5.42
C PHE A 75 2.91 -5.63 -4.15
N LEU A 76 3.76 -6.28 -3.35
CA LEU A 76 4.33 -5.70 -2.14
C LEU A 76 5.42 -4.69 -2.51
N GLU A 77 5.35 -3.51 -1.89
CA GLU A 77 6.34 -2.45 -2.02
C GLU A 77 7.21 -2.40 -0.75
N GLN A 78 8.38 -1.79 -0.84
CA GLN A 78 9.23 -1.58 0.35
C GLN A 78 8.50 -0.70 1.36
N GLN A 79 8.76 -0.95 2.65
CA GLN A 79 8.12 -0.17 3.71
C GLN A 79 8.63 1.27 3.68
N PRO A 80 7.76 2.24 4.00
CA PRO A 80 8.13 3.65 4.09
C PRO A 80 8.81 4.01 5.41
N ASP A 81 8.54 3.25 6.49
CA ASP A 81 8.97 3.56 7.85
C ASP A 81 9.76 2.39 8.45
N ASP A 82 11.06 2.61 8.62
CA ASP A 82 11.97 1.63 9.23
C ASP A 82 11.81 1.51 10.75
N ALA A 83 11.07 2.43 11.39
CA ALA A 83 10.77 2.37 12.82
C ALA A 83 9.64 1.39 13.16
N VAL A 84 8.85 0.95 12.16
CA VAL A 84 7.74 0.01 12.36
C VAL A 84 8.12 -1.39 11.85
N PRO A 85 7.93 -2.45 12.64
CA PRO A 85 8.20 -3.81 12.19
C PRO A 85 7.37 -4.19 10.96
N ARG A 86 8.02 -4.86 10.01
CA ARG A 86 7.33 -5.41 8.83
C ARG A 86 6.38 -6.52 9.23
N PHE A 87 5.20 -6.52 8.63
CA PHE A 87 4.33 -7.69 8.65
C PHE A 87 4.97 -8.84 7.86
N GLN A 88 5.19 -9.98 8.52
CA GLN A 88 5.85 -11.17 8.00
C GLN A 88 4.91 -11.97 7.09
N TYR A 89 4.45 -11.34 6.00
CA TYR A 89 3.50 -11.92 5.05
C TYR A 89 3.99 -13.27 4.51
N GLU A 90 5.26 -13.34 4.11
CA GLU A 90 5.87 -14.53 3.52
C GLU A 90 5.80 -15.72 4.48
N ASP A 91 6.22 -15.52 5.73
CA ASP A 91 6.23 -16.58 6.75
C ASP A 91 4.80 -17.00 7.13
N HIS A 92 3.88 -16.04 7.23
CA HIS A 92 2.48 -16.33 7.55
C HIS A 92 1.78 -17.12 6.44
N ILE A 93 2.08 -16.83 5.17
CA ILE A 93 1.56 -17.62 4.04
C ILE A 93 2.22 -18.99 3.97
N ALA A 94 3.53 -19.09 4.22
CA ALA A 94 4.20 -20.38 4.28
C ALA A 94 3.57 -21.29 5.35
N ALA A 95 3.29 -20.76 6.54
CA ALA A 95 2.59 -21.50 7.60
C ALA A 95 1.21 -22.01 7.14
N LEU A 96 0.44 -21.16 6.47
CA LEU A 96 -0.91 -21.50 6.01
C LEU A 96 -0.93 -22.51 4.85
N VAL A 97 -0.03 -22.35 3.88
CA VAL A 97 -0.03 -23.12 2.62
C VAL A 97 0.84 -24.38 2.71
N ASN A 98 2.04 -24.26 3.25
CA ASN A 98 3.02 -25.35 3.31
C ASN A 98 2.80 -26.19 4.57
N ASP A 99 2.83 -25.55 5.73
CA ASP A 99 2.79 -26.27 7.03
C ASP A 99 1.36 -26.63 7.44
N ARG A 100 0.36 -26.00 6.79
CA ARG A 100 -1.08 -26.12 7.11
C ARG A 100 -1.36 -25.83 8.59
N ALA A 101 -0.60 -24.90 9.16
CA ALA A 101 -0.68 -24.46 10.53
C ALA A 101 -1.19 -23.02 10.60
N TRP A 102 -1.82 -22.68 11.72
CA TRP A 102 -2.18 -21.28 11.97
C TRP A 102 -0.91 -20.48 12.29
N PRO A 103 -0.71 -19.32 11.63
CA PRO A 103 0.45 -18.47 11.89
C PRO A 103 0.38 -17.87 13.29
N ASP A 104 1.57 -17.55 13.83
CA ASP A 104 1.68 -16.88 15.12
C ASP A 104 0.93 -15.54 15.13
N SER A 105 0.28 -15.26 16.27
CA SER A 105 -0.39 -13.97 16.45
C SER A 105 0.62 -12.84 16.49
N THR A 106 0.37 -11.79 15.72
CA THR A 106 1.19 -10.58 15.73
C THR A 106 1.12 -9.93 17.11
N ARG A 107 2.28 -9.80 17.78
CA ARG A 107 2.37 -9.33 19.18
C ARG A 107 2.54 -7.81 19.31
N ALA A 108 2.94 -7.15 18.23
CA ALA A 108 3.18 -5.70 18.17
C ALA A 108 2.49 -5.09 16.94
N ILE A 109 2.49 -3.76 16.85
CA ILE A 109 2.09 -3.05 15.64
C ILE A 109 3.04 -3.45 14.51
N SER A 110 2.49 -3.74 13.34
CA SER A 110 3.26 -4.08 12.14
C SER A 110 2.54 -3.55 10.91
N GLU A 111 3.28 -3.20 9.88
CA GLU A 111 2.71 -2.70 8.63
C GLU A 111 3.23 -3.44 7.40
N LEU A 112 2.50 -3.30 6.30
CA LEU A 112 2.92 -3.71 4.97
C LEU A 112 2.40 -2.69 3.98
N ARG A 113 3.07 -2.58 2.84
CA ARG A 113 2.64 -1.73 1.75
C ARG A 113 2.30 -2.56 0.54
N LEU A 114 1.10 -2.37 0.01
CA LEU A 114 0.62 -3.03 -1.19
C LEU A 114 0.33 -1.98 -2.27
N THR A 115 1.00 -2.07 -3.40
CA THR A 115 0.63 -1.31 -4.58
C THR A 115 -0.39 -2.08 -5.39
N ILE A 116 -1.49 -1.43 -5.77
CA ILE A 116 -2.53 -1.94 -6.66
C ILE A 116 -2.60 -1.04 -7.89
N GLU A 117 -2.29 -1.60 -9.05
CA GLU A 117 -2.48 -0.98 -10.35
C GLU A 117 -3.89 -1.34 -10.85
N TYR A 118 -4.69 -0.33 -11.17
CA TYR A 118 -6.09 -0.52 -11.54
C TYR A 118 -6.51 0.39 -12.70
N GLU A 119 -7.49 -0.09 -13.46
CA GLU A 119 -8.17 0.68 -14.50
C GLU A 119 -9.38 1.42 -13.90
N SER A 120 -9.45 2.74 -14.12
CA SER A 120 -10.52 3.57 -13.58
C SER A 120 -11.85 3.31 -14.29
N ALA A 121 -12.93 3.26 -13.52
CA ALA A 121 -14.28 2.97 -14.00
C ALA A 121 -14.98 4.15 -14.71
N SER A 122 -14.46 5.38 -14.58
CA SER A 122 -15.12 6.58 -15.10
C SER A 122 -14.81 6.76 -16.59
N GLY A 123 -15.85 7.05 -17.39
CA GLY A 123 -15.76 7.22 -18.86
C GLY A 123 -14.75 8.28 -19.35
N TRP A 124 -14.21 9.11 -18.46
CA TRP A 124 -13.08 10.01 -18.73
C TRP A 124 -11.71 9.31 -18.86
N SER A 125 -11.57 8.09 -18.34
CA SER A 125 -10.32 7.31 -18.32
C SER A 125 -9.96 6.68 -19.67
N ARG A 126 -10.86 6.68 -20.66
CA ARG A 126 -10.49 6.29 -22.04
C ARG A 126 -9.36 7.17 -22.63
N MET A 127 -9.10 8.32 -22.02
CA MET A 127 -8.02 9.23 -22.40
C MET A 127 -6.92 9.37 -21.34
N PHE A 128 -7.09 8.82 -20.12
CA PHE A 128 -6.15 8.97 -19.01
C PHE A 128 -5.74 7.60 -18.43
N SER A 129 -4.43 7.35 -18.57
CA SER A 129 -3.55 6.35 -17.95
C SER A 129 -4.09 5.54 -16.77
N SER A 130 -3.72 4.26 -16.73
CA SER A 130 -3.84 3.34 -15.58
C SER A 130 -3.50 4.03 -14.25
N GLY A 131 -4.36 3.87 -13.24
CA GLY A 131 -4.15 4.41 -11.90
C GLY A 131 -3.31 3.48 -11.03
N ARG A 132 -2.49 4.03 -10.13
CA ARG A 132 -1.71 3.29 -9.14
C ARG A 132 -2.12 3.73 -7.73
N LEU A 133 -2.60 2.80 -6.92
CA LEU A 133 -2.97 3.03 -5.52
C LEU A 133 -1.96 2.32 -4.61
N SER A 134 -1.37 3.04 -3.65
CA SER A 134 -0.57 2.42 -2.60
C SER A 134 -1.38 2.33 -1.31
N VAL A 135 -1.56 1.11 -0.79
CA VAL A 135 -2.31 0.80 0.43
C VAL A 135 -1.36 0.38 1.54
#